data_AF-A0A7V2WHF6-F1
#
_entry.id   AF-A0A7V2WHF6-F1
#
_cell.length_a   1.000
_cell.length_b   1.000
_cell.length_c   1.000
_cell.angle_alpha   90.00
_cell.angle_beta   90.00
_cell.angle_gamma   90.00
#
_symmetry.space_group_name_H-M   'P 1'
#
loop_
_entity.id
_entity.type
_entity.pdbx_description
1 polymer ?
#
loop_
_entity_poly.entity_id
_entity_poly.type
_entity_poly.pdbx_seq_one_letter_code
_entity_poly.pdbx_strand_id
1 'polypeptide(L)' 'MARPRSEQISIEDTPYYHITTRCVRRAFLCGFDKTSGKDYEHRRAWIENRIRILSSLFGIDIPAYVVMHNHIHMAC' A
#
# COMPACT_ATOMS: atom_id res chain seq x y z
N MET A 1 16.27 -21.25 7.33
CA MET A 1 15.11 -21.45 8.24
C MET A 1 14.35 -20.14 8.37
N ALA A 2 13.03 -20.18 8.53
CA ALA A 2 12.25 -19.00 8.87
C ALA A 2 12.60 -18.52 10.29
N ARG A 3 12.69 -17.21 10.50
CA ARG A 3 12.90 -16.61 11.83
C ARG A 3 11.56 -16.19 12.44
N PRO A 4 11.42 -16.17 13.78
CA PRO A 4 10.26 -15.60 14.46
C PRO A 4 10.04 -14.14 14.03
N ARG A 5 8.78 -13.69 13.91
CA ARG A 5 8.45 -12.29 13.56
C ARG A 5 9.08 -11.28 14.53
N SER A 6 9.18 -11.64 15.80
CA SER A 6 9.83 -10.81 16.83
C SER A 6 11.31 -10.53 16.56
N GLU A 7 11.96 -11.32 15.71
CA GLU A 7 13.36 -11.16 15.31
C GLU A 7 13.51 -10.59 13.89
N GLN A 8 12.40 -10.28 13.22
CA GLN A 8 12.43 -9.73 11.86
C GLN A 8 12.64 -8.21 11.82
N ILE A 9 12.30 -7.52 12.91
CA ILE A 9 12.45 -6.06 13.04
C ILE A 9 13.21 -5.70 14.31
N SER A 10 14.01 -4.64 14.22
CA SER A 10 14.60 -3.98 15.38
C SER A 10 13.66 -2.87 15.81
N ILE A 11 12.98 -3.05 16.94
CA ILE A 11 12.06 -2.03 17.49
C ILE A 11 12.83 -0.76 17.89
N GLU A 12 14.11 -0.91 18.26
CA GLU A 12 15.01 0.20 18.59
C GLU A 12 15.27 1.12 17.37
N ASP A 13 15.37 0.55 16.18
CA ASP A 13 15.62 1.30 14.95
C ASP A 13 14.31 1.80 14.31
N THR A 14 13.32 0.91 14.17
CA THR A 14 12.01 1.27 13.63
C THR A 14 10.93 0.28 14.07
N PRO A 15 9.81 0.78 14.62
CA PRO A 15 8.66 -0.07 14.92
C PRO A 15 7.81 -0.37 13.68
N TYR A 16 8.17 0.17 12.50
CA TYR A 16 7.33 0.13 11.31
C TYR A 16 7.78 -0.90 10.28
N TYR A 17 6.80 -1.57 9.67
CA TYR A 17 6.94 -2.38 8.48
C TYR A 17 6.67 -1.55 7.24
N HIS A 18 7.62 -1.59 6.28
CA HIS A 18 7.35 -1.12 4.92
C HIS A 18 6.67 -2.23 4.11
N ILE A 19 5.39 -2.05 3.82
CA ILE A 19 4.59 -2.99 3.05
C ILE A 19 4.38 -2.43 1.64
N THR A 20 4.54 -3.29 0.65
CA THR A 20 4.28 -2.94 -0.75
C THR A 20 3.44 -4.03 -1.41
N THR A 21 2.50 -3.62 -2.25
CA THR A 21 1.80 -4.56 -3.15
C THR A 21 1.61 -3.92 -4.51
N ARG A 22 1.72 -4.73 -5.57
CA ARG A 22 1.69 -4.28 -6.94
C ARG A 22 0.75 -5.11 -7.80
N CYS A 23 0.07 -4.44 -8.72
CA CYS A 23 -0.61 -5.08 -9.82
C CYS A 23 0.39 -5.66 -10.82
N VAL A 24 0.05 -6.81 -11.38
CA VAL A 24 0.79 -7.48 -12.44
C VAL A 24 0.02 -7.41 -13.76
N ARG A 25 0.63 -7.86 -14.86
CA ARG A 25 -0.03 -7.96 -16.19
C ARG A 25 -0.62 -6.64 -16.69
N ARG A 26 0.05 -5.52 -16.40
CA ARG A 26 -0.38 -4.17 -16.77
C ARG A 26 -1.75 -3.77 -16.22
N ALA A 27 -2.20 -4.36 -15.12
CA ALA A 27 -3.33 -3.80 -14.39
C ALA A 27 -2.90 -2.51 -13.66
N PHE A 28 -3.80 -1.53 -13.66
CA PHE A 28 -3.62 -0.23 -13.01
C PHE A 28 -4.59 -0.12 -11.83
N LEU A 29 -4.07 0.22 -10.66
CA LEU A 29 -4.86 0.61 -9.50
C LEU A 29 -5.56 1.95 -9.78
N CYS A 30 -4.79 2.90 -10.31
CA CYS A 30 -5.22 4.22 -10.72
C CYS A 30 -4.31 4.76 -11.83
N GLY A 31 -4.54 5.99 -12.28
CA GLY A 31 -3.79 6.60 -13.38
C GLY A 31 -4.28 6.20 -14.77
N PHE A 32 -3.56 6.70 -15.76
CA PHE A 32 -3.92 6.57 -17.17
C PHE A 32 -3.12 5.46 -17.87
N ASP A 33 -3.81 4.47 -18.43
CA ASP A 33 -3.19 3.46 -19.28
C ASP A 33 -3.06 3.97 -20.72
N LYS A 34 -1.85 4.39 -21.09
CA LYS A 34 -1.54 4.92 -22.43
C LYS A 34 -1.78 3.93 -23.57
N THR A 35 -1.84 2.63 -23.31
CA THR A 35 -2.02 1.62 -24.37
C THR A 35 -3.50 1.35 -24.65
N SER A 36 -4.34 1.25 -23.62
CA SER A 36 -5.79 1.09 -23.81
C SER A 36 -6.55 2.42 -23.88
N GLY A 37 -5.92 3.54 -23.53
CA GLY A 37 -6.54 4.86 -23.44
C GLY A 37 -7.49 5.03 -22.24
N LYS A 38 -7.50 4.07 -21.30
CA LYS A 38 -8.41 4.08 -20.16
C LYS A 38 -7.85 4.88 -18.99
N ASP A 39 -8.69 5.71 -18.39
CA ASP A 39 -8.37 6.48 -17.19
C ASP A 39 -8.97 5.82 -15.93
N TYR A 40 -8.10 5.51 -14.97
CA TYR A 40 -8.44 4.93 -13.68
C TYR A 40 -8.16 5.89 -12.51
N GLU A 41 -7.80 7.15 -12.77
CA GLU A 41 -7.35 8.11 -11.77
C GLU A 41 -8.38 8.36 -10.65
N HIS A 42 -9.67 8.33 -11.00
CA HIS A 42 -10.78 8.43 -10.04
C HIS A 42 -10.70 7.42 -8.88
N ARG A 43 -10.02 6.29 -9.07
CA ARG A 43 -9.88 5.24 -8.03
C ARG A 43 -8.89 5.60 -6.94
N ARG A 44 -7.97 6.55 -7.17
CA ARG A 44 -6.91 6.89 -6.20
C ARG A 44 -7.52 7.30 -4.87
N ALA A 45 -8.44 8.27 -4.89
CA ALA A 45 -9.13 8.73 -3.69
C ALA A 45 -9.91 7.60 -2.98
N TRP A 46 -10.49 6.66 -3.73
CA TRP A 46 -11.20 5.51 -3.15
C TRP A 46 -10.26 4.56 -2.44
N ILE A 47 -9.09 4.29 -3.02
CA ILE A 47 -8.05 3.45 -2.42
C ILE A 47 -7.52 4.11 -1.14
N GLU A 48 -7.20 5.40 -1.17
CA GLU A 48 -6.75 6.14 0.01
C GLU A 48 -7.79 6.13 1.14
N ASN A 49 -9.06 6.39 0.81
CA ASN A 49 -10.15 6.32 1.79
C ASN A 49 -10.29 4.91 2.37
N ARG A 50 -10.14 3.88 1.54
CA ARG A 50 -10.19 2.50 2.00
C ARG A 50 -9.04 2.17 2.95
N ILE A 51 -7.83 2.66 2.69
CA ILE A 51 -6.68 2.51 3.60
C ILE A 51 -7.01 3.10 4.98
N ARG A 52 -7.53 4.35 5.04
CA ARG A 52 -7.89 5.02 6.29
C ARG A 52 -9.01 4.30 7.07
N ILE A 53 -10.03 3.79 6.36
CA ILE A 53 -11.12 3.03 7.01
C ILE A 53 -10.59 1.73 7.60
N LEU A 54 -9.80 0.99 6.81
CA LEU A 54 -9.28 -0.30 7.27
C LEU A 54 -8.26 -0.14 8.40
N SER A 55 -7.44 0.91 8.39
CA SER A 55 -6.50 1.21 9.48
C SER A 55 -7.24 1.40 10.80
N SER A 56 -8.34 2.17 10.79
CA SER A 56 -9.21 2.36 11.94
C SER A 56 -9.88 1.06 12.39
N LEU A 57 -10.42 0.27 11.46
CA LEU A 57 -11.13 -0.97 11.79
C LEU A 57 -10.21 -2.07 12.35
N PHE A 58 -8.96 -2.14 11.88
CA PHE A 58 -8.00 -3.14 12.33
C PHE A 58 -7.09 -2.66 13.48
N GLY A 59 -7.23 -1.40 13.90
CA GLY A 59 -6.36 -0.83 14.94
C GLY A 59 -4.89 -0.79 14.53
N ILE A 60 -4.62 -0.50 13.25
CA ILE A 60 -3.26 -0.41 12.70
C ILE A 60 -2.96 1.06 12.46
N ASP A 61 -1.87 1.56 13.06
CA ASP A 61 -1.38 2.90 12.77
C ASP A 61 -0.66 2.92 11.41
N ILE A 62 -0.98 3.90 10.57
CA ILE A 62 -0.37 4.06 9.25
C ILE A 62 0.18 5.48 9.16
N PRO A 63 1.42 5.72 9.62
CA PRO A 63 2.02 7.07 9.58
C PRO A 63 2.22 7.59 8.16
N ALA A 64 2.41 6.71 7.18
CA ALA A 64 2.61 7.10 5.79
C ALA A 64 2.10 6.04 4.82
N TYR A 65 1.53 6.50 3.71
CA TYR A 65 1.22 5.66 2.57
C TYR A 65 1.30 6.48 1.27
N VAL A 66 1.52 5.79 0.16
CA VAL A 66 1.39 6.38 -1.18
C VAL A 66 0.70 5.38 -2.10
N VAL A 67 -0.29 5.88 -2.84
CA VAL A 67 -0.96 5.13 -3.90
C VAL A 67 -0.34 5.55 -5.22
N MET A 68 0.29 4.62 -5.92
CA MET A 68 0.87 4.81 -7.25
C MET A 68 -0.03 4.16 -8.30
N HIS A 69 0.26 4.38 -9.59
CA HIS A 69 -0.59 3.88 -10.67
C HIS A 69 -0.82 2.35 -10.66
N ASN A 70 0.18 1.58 -10.26
CA ASN A 70 0.13 0.12 -10.29
C ASN A 70 0.58 -0.54 -8.99
N HIS A 71 0.84 0.21 -7.93
CA HIS A 71 1.26 -0.33 -6.64
C HIS A 71 0.97 0.65 -5.51
N ILE A 72 1.03 0.16 -4.28
CA ILE A 72 0.95 0.99 -3.08
C ILE A 72 2.16 0.70 -2.20
N HIS A 73 2.58 1.72 -1.46
CA HIS A 73 3.52 1.59 -0.36
C HIS A 73 2.85 2.09 0.92
N MET A 74 3.08 1.39 2.02
CA MET A 74 2.52 1.70 3.33
C MET A 74 3.59 1.49 4.39
N ALA A 75 3.67 2.38 5.36
CA ALA A 75 4.38 2.15 6.61
C ALA A 75 3.32 1.89 7.69
N CYS A 76 3.43 0.78 8.41
CA CYS A 76 2.54 0.42 9.52
C CYS A 76 3.31 -0.16 10.69
#